data_AF-A0A839JMV2-F1
#
_entry.id   AF-A0A839JMV2-F1
#
_cell.length_a   1.000
_cell.length_b   1.000
_cell.length_c   1.000
_cell.angle_alpha   90.00
_cell.angle_beta   90.00
_cell.angle_gamma   90.00
#
_symmetry.space_group_name_H-M   'P 1'
#
loop_
_entity.id
_entity.type
_entity.pdbx_description
1 polymer ?
#
loop_
_entity_poly.entity_id
_entity_poly.type
_entity_poly.pdbx_seq_one_letter_code
_entity_poly.pdbx_strand_id
1 'polypeptide(L)' 'EKEYSQAIIITGDGDFTPLVKILQDKDKFMRVIAPNRKYASSLLRKAVGSHITFMQDISQKVKRRKGLKR' A
#
# COMPACT_ATOMS: atom_id res chain seq x y z
N GLU A 1 11.45 23.04 -0.31
CA GLU A 1 10.65 21.88 0.16
C GLU A 1 10.44 20.92 -1.01
N LYS A 2 10.31 19.62 -0.77
CA LYS A 2 10.04 18.67 -1.87
C LYS A 2 8.53 18.60 -2.10
N GLU A 3 8.07 19.18 -3.21
CA GLU A 3 6.70 19.00 -3.68
C GLU A 3 6.52 17.59 -4.24
N TYR A 4 5.42 16.96 -3.87
CA TYR A 4 4.97 15.69 -4.43
C TYR A 4 3.49 15.83 -4.79
N SER A 5 3.11 15.24 -5.93
CA SER A 5 1.73 15.29 -6.40
C SER A 5 0.81 14.40 -5.57
N GLN A 6 1.28 13.18 -5.26
CA GLN A 6 0.54 12.18 -4.49
C GLN A 6 1.50 11.27 -3.71
N ALA A 7 1.01 10.65 -2.65
CA ALA A 7 1.76 9.73 -1.80
C ALA A 7 1.25 8.29 -1.91
N ILE A 8 2.19 7.34 -1.98
CA ILE A 8 1.95 5.91 -1.80
C ILE A 8 2.58 5.48 -0.48
N ILE A 9 1.81 4.84 0.38
CA ILE A 9 2.30 4.34 1.68
C ILE A 9 2.49 2.82 1.59
N ILE A 10 3.68 2.33 1.91
CA ILE A 10 3.97 0.89 1.95
C ILE A 10 3.89 0.42 3.40
N THR A 11 2.72 -0.08 3.82
CA THR A 11 2.50 -0.58 5.17
C THR A 11 1.29 -1.51 5.25
N GLY A 12 1.30 -2.42 6.22
CA GLY A 12 0.10 -3.16 6.67
C GLY A 12 -0.41 -2.70 8.03
N ASP A 13 0.29 -1.76 8.67
CA ASP A 13 0.09 -1.39 10.07
C ASP A 13 -1.05 -0.37 10.24
N GLY A 14 -1.91 -0.63 11.23
CA GLY A 14 -3.06 0.21 11.58
C GLY A 14 -2.67 1.59 12.08
N ASP A 15 -1.47 1.74 12.62
CA ASP A 15 -0.99 3.01 13.21
C ASP A 15 -0.80 4.11 12.17
N PHE A 16 -0.71 3.76 10.88
CA PHE A 16 -0.65 4.74 9.78
C PHE A 16 -2.04 5.22 9.32
N THR A 17 -3.12 4.76 9.93
CA THR A 17 -4.48 5.20 9.59
C THR A 17 -4.66 6.72 9.69
N PRO A 18 -4.17 7.42 10.74
CA PRO A 18 -4.28 8.88 10.80
C PRO A 18 -3.53 9.58 9.66
N LEU A 19 -2.37 9.07 9.26
CA LEU A 19 -1.60 9.61 8.14
C LEU A 19 -2.35 9.49 6.82
N VAL A 20 -2.96 8.32 6.56
CA VAL A 20 -3.80 8.11 5.38
C VAL A 20 -4.92 9.14 5.32
N LYS A 21 -5.62 9.37 6.44
CA LYS A 21 -6.72 10.34 6.51
C LYS A 21 -6.24 11.77 6.20
N ILE A 22 -5.14 12.20 6.83
CA ILE A 22 -4.56 13.53 6.58
C ILE A 22 -4.19 13.71 5.09
N LEU A 23 -3.67 12.66 4.44
CA LEU A 23 -3.33 12.71 3.03
C LEU A 23 -4.58 12.70 2.12
N GLN A 24 -5.63 11.97 2.49
CA GLN A 24 -6.92 12.01 1.80
C GLN A 24 -7.54 13.41 1.88
N ASP A 25 -7.55 14.01 3.07
CA ASP A 25 -8.11 15.36 3.31
C ASP A 25 -7.35 16.44 2.52
N LYS A 26 -6.06 16.22 2.25
CA LYS A 26 -5.21 17.11 1.46
C LYS A 26 -5.25 16.81 -0.04
N ASP A 27 -6.07 15.86 -0.47
CA ASP A 27 -6.07 15.32 -1.84
C ASP A 27 -4.66 14.90 -2.32
N LYS A 28 -3.90 14.27 -1.43
CA LYS A 28 -2.51 13.82 -1.63
C LYS A 28 -2.34 12.31 -1.47
N PHE A 29 -3.42 11.57 -1.24
CA PHE A 29 -3.37 10.13 -1.05
C PHE A 29 -3.67 9.37 -2.34
N MET A 30 -2.71 8.57 -2.81
CA MET A 30 -2.93 7.69 -3.96
C MET A 30 -3.38 6.28 -3.57
N ARG A 31 -2.59 5.62 -2.71
CA ARG A 31 -2.76 4.18 -2.41
C ARG A 31 -1.92 3.70 -1.23
N VAL A 32 -2.39 2.65 -0.55
CA VAL A 32 -1.57 1.81 0.34
C VAL A 32 -1.11 0.53 -0.37
N ILE A 33 0.15 0.15 -0.19
CA ILE A 33 0.66 -1.18 -0.57
C ILE A 33 0.95 -1.97 0.70
N ALA A 34 0.23 -3.06 0.90
CA ALA A 34 0.41 -3.94 2.04
C ALA A 34 1.02 -5.30 1.62
N PRO A 35 1.82 -5.97 2.48
CA PRO A 35 2.44 -7.25 2.13
C PRO A 35 1.42 -8.33 1.75
N ASN A 36 0.35 -8.48 2.54
CA ASN A 36 -0.72 -9.45 2.30
C ASN A 36 -2.00 -9.06 3.03
N ARG A 37 -3.10 -9.74 2.69
CA ARG A 37 -4.43 -9.47 3.25
C ARG A 37 -4.56 -9.86 4.73
N LYS A 38 -3.77 -10.84 5.17
CA LYS A 38 -3.81 -11.39 6.53
C LYS A 38 -3.28 -10.42 7.57
N TYR A 39 -2.14 -9.78 7.30
CA TYR A 39 -1.48 -8.87 8.26
C TYR A 39 -1.86 -7.40 8.08
N ALA A 40 -2.61 -7.05 7.04
CA ALA A 40 -3.12 -5.70 6.90
C ALA A 40 -4.22 -5.43 7.94
N SER A 41 -4.02 -4.40 8.77
CA SER A 41 -5.00 -3.97 9.77
C SER A 41 -6.38 -3.73 9.14
N SER A 42 -7.44 -4.20 9.81
CA SER A 42 -8.82 -3.96 9.38
C SER A 42 -9.17 -2.48 9.41
N LEU A 43 -8.60 -1.74 10.37
CA LEU A 43 -8.76 -0.28 10.48
C LEU A 43 -8.15 0.43 9.27
N LEU A 44 -6.91 0.07 8.92
CA LEU A 44 -6.23 0.62 7.75
C LEU A 44 -7.02 0.32 6.47
N ARG A 45 -7.48 -0.93 6.30
CA ARG A 45 -8.29 -1.36 5.15
C ARG A 45 -9.59 -0.56 5.02
N LYS A 46 -10.26 -0.26 6.13
CA LYS A 46 -11.47 0.58 6.13
C LYS A 46 -11.16 2.02 5.72
N ALA A 47 -10.06 2.60 6.20
CA ALA A 47 -9.68 3.97 5.89
C ALA A 47 -9.27 4.18 4.42
N VAL A 48 -8.58 3.20 3.82
CA VAL A 48 -8.10 3.29 2.43
C VAL A 48 -9.14 2.85 1.40
N GLY A 49 -10.17 2.10 1.80
CA GLY A 49 -11.19 1.58 0.89
C GLY A 49 -10.61 0.71 -0.24
N SER A 50 -10.93 1.04 -1.49
CA SER A 50 -10.44 0.35 -2.69
C SER A 50 -8.99 0.73 -3.08
N HIS A 51 -8.41 1.73 -2.40
CA HIS A 51 -7.06 2.23 -2.65
C HIS A 51 -6.01 1.44 -1.86
N ILE A 52 -6.10 0.11 -1.89
CA ILE A 52 -5.09 -0.79 -1.35
C ILE A 52 -4.69 -1.84 -2.37
N THR A 53 -3.39 -2.11 -2.47
CA THR A 53 -2.82 -3.20 -3.26
C THR A 53 -2.06 -4.14 -2.35
N PHE A 54 -2.29 -5.44 -2.51
CA PHE A 54 -1.57 -6.45 -1.76
C PHE A 54 -0.43 -7.03 -2.60
N MET A 55 0.77 -7.08 -2.04
CA MET A 55 1.94 -7.64 -2.73
C MET A 55 1.75 -9.10 -3.11
N GLN A 56 0.96 -9.87 -2.34
CA GLN A 56 0.57 -11.23 -2.69
C GLN A 56 -0.09 -11.32 -4.08
N ASP A 57 -0.91 -10.32 -4.47
CA ASP A 57 -1.65 -10.31 -5.73
C ASP A 57 -0.69 -9.97 -6.91
N ILE A 58 0.38 -9.22 -6.63
CA ILE A 58 1.43 -8.89 -7.61
C ILE A 58 2.48 -10.01 -7.71
N SER A 59 2.68 -10.78 -6.64
CA SER A 59 3.78 -11.76 -6.51
C SER A 59 3.88 -12.72 -7.70
N GLN A 60 2.76 -13.12 -8.28
CA GLN A 60 2.72 -14.02 -9.45
C GLN A 60 3.31 -13.37 -10.70
N LYS A 61 3.17 -12.06 -10.87
CA LYS A 61 3.67 -11.30 -12.02
C LYS A 61 5.16 -10.96 -11.88
N VAL A 62 5.63 -10.74 -10.67
CA VAL A 62 7.01 -10.30 -10.38
C VAL A 62 7.94 -11.44 -9.95
N LYS A 63 7.43 -12.66 -9.85
CA LYS A 63 8.25 -13.83 -9.48
C LYS A 63 9.32 -14.06 -10.54
N ARG A 64 10.56 -14.28 -10.09
CA ARG A 64 11.66 -14.70 -10.96
C ARG A 64 11.29 -16.00 -11.66
N ARG A 65 11.46 -16.05 -12.98
CA ARG A 65 11.31 -17.29 -13.75
C ARG A 65 12.29 -18.33 -13.21
N LYS A 66 11.77 -19.45 -12.70
CA LYS A 66 12.60 -20.60 -12.30
C LYS A 66 13.36 -21.06 -13.55
N GLY A 67 14.69 -21.00 -13.51
CA GLY A 67 15.56 -21.43 -14.62
C GLY A 67 16.59 -20.41 -15.08
N LEU A 68 16.46 -19.13 -14.72
CA LEU A 68 17.51 -18.14 -14.95
C LEU A 68 18.62 -18.37 -13.90
N LYS A 69 19.51 -19.34 -14.12
CA LYS A 69 20.74 -19.49 -13.32
C LYS A 69 21.53 -18.17 -13.44
N ARG A 70 22.02 -17.66 -12.31
CA ARG A 70 23.11 -16.66 -12.34
C ARG A 70 24.39 -17.41 -12.67
#